data_AF-A0A7S2CZ24-F1
#
_entry.id   AF-A0A7S2CZ24-F1
#
_cell.length_a   1.000
_cell.length_b   1.000
_cell.length_c   1.000
_cell.angle_alpha   90.00
_cell.angle_beta   90.00
_cell.angle_gamma   90.00
#
_symmetry.space_group_name_H-M   'P 1'
#
loop_
_entity.id
_entity.type
_entity.pdbx_description
1 polymer ?
#
loop_
_entity_poly.entity_id
_entity_poly.type
_entity_poly.pdbx_seq_one_letter_code
_entity_poly.pdbx_strand_id
1 'polypeptide(L)'
;MLRLSRSLCTSTAFERISSKVGMSAAELQAKACINLRGRALTAADLSIVAAFLSQNDQLEQLDLAANGFGVDGAEFVATVMSSCATLTSLHLDNNNLRGGSTIISEAVARHEGLRELHMPANVIGPAAAVSFAAAVTACKSLESLNLSSNAFGYKGGVAVAEALATSAASSKLQSLSLTACAVGMESAGERRRPLR
;
A
#
# COMPACT_ATOMS: atom_id res chain seq x y z
N MET A 1 5.88 7.68 31.18
CA MET A 1 5.49 6.37 30.62
C MET A 1 6.42 5.87 29.49
N LEU A 2 7.70 6.29 29.43
CA LEU A 2 8.62 6.00 28.31
C LEU A 2 9.63 4.87 28.56
N ARG A 3 9.51 4.12 29.68
CA ARG A 3 10.51 3.13 30.10
C ARG A 3 10.06 1.66 30.02
N LEU A 4 8.80 1.39 29.69
CA LEU A 4 8.26 0.01 29.65
C LEU A 4 8.37 -0.66 28.26
N SER A 5 8.61 0.08 27.18
CA SER A 5 8.73 -0.49 25.82
C SER A 5 10.14 -0.96 25.44
N ARG A 6 11.20 -0.45 26.09
CA ARG A 6 12.58 -0.87 25.82
C ARG A 6 12.90 -2.31 26.24
N SER A 7 12.05 -2.93 27.08
CA SER A 7 12.32 -4.23 27.70
C SER A 7 11.61 -5.42 27.02
N LEU A 8 10.69 -5.19 26.07
CA LEU A 8 9.82 -6.26 25.55
C LEU A 8 10.02 -6.56 24.05
N CYS A 9 10.72 -5.72 23.28
CA CYS A 9 11.12 -6.03 21.90
C CYS A 9 12.54 -6.62 21.84
N THR A 10 12.64 -7.85 22.33
CA THR A 10 13.49 -8.97 21.85
C THR A 10 14.60 -8.65 20.82
N SER A 11 15.86 -8.51 21.29
CA SER A 11 17.02 -8.64 20.40
C SER A 11 17.00 -9.98 19.65
N THR A 12 16.53 -11.05 20.31
CA THR A 12 16.47 -12.41 19.77
C THR A 12 15.48 -12.61 18.62
N ALA A 13 14.34 -11.91 18.60
CA ALA A 13 13.39 -12.03 17.48
C ALA A 13 13.90 -11.25 16.26
N PHE A 14 14.44 -10.06 16.49
CA PHE A 14 15.03 -9.27 15.43
C PHE A 14 16.31 -9.91 14.88
N GLU A 15 17.16 -10.50 15.72
CA GLU A 15 18.36 -11.25 15.32
C GLU A 15 18.06 -12.38 14.33
N ARG A 16 16.86 -12.98 14.41
CA ARG A 16 16.43 -14.04 13.47
C ARG A 16 16.12 -13.51 12.08
N ILE A 17 15.68 -12.25 11.97
CA ILE A 17 15.30 -11.61 10.71
C ILE A 17 16.31 -10.59 10.22
N SER A 18 17.29 -10.20 11.04
CA SER A 18 18.29 -9.17 10.74
C SER A 18 19.11 -9.54 9.50
N SER A 19 19.35 -10.84 9.28
CA SER A 19 20.01 -11.35 8.07
C SER A 19 19.17 -11.18 6.80
N LYS A 20 17.83 -11.30 6.89
CA LYS A 20 16.91 -11.05 5.76
C LYS A 20 16.79 -9.56 5.47
N VAL A 21 16.55 -8.78 6.51
CA VAL A 21 16.37 -7.32 6.43
C VAL A 21 17.69 -6.65 5.99
N GLY A 22 18.84 -7.17 6.43
CA GLY A 22 20.16 -6.59 6.16
C GLY A 22 20.36 -5.24 6.84
N MET A 23 19.59 -4.95 7.89
CA MET A 23 19.64 -3.71 8.66
C MET A 23 19.51 -4.03 10.15
N SER A 24 20.10 -3.19 10.99
CA SER A 24 19.91 -3.23 12.44
C SER A 24 18.57 -2.65 12.87
N ALA A 25 18.12 -2.98 14.07
CA ALA A 25 16.91 -2.41 14.66
C ALA A 25 17.00 -0.89 14.77
N ALA A 26 18.18 -0.36 15.12
CA ALA A 26 18.43 1.08 15.21
C ALA A 26 18.27 1.77 13.84
N GLU A 27 18.70 1.12 12.76
CA GLU A 27 18.51 1.66 11.41
C GLU A 27 17.04 1.68 11.00
N LEU A 28 16.26 0.64 11.34
CA LEU A 28 14.82 0.63 11.08
C LEU A 28 14.06 1.70 11.88
N GLN A 29 14.58 2.10 13.03
CA GLN A 29 13.96 3.10 13.92
C GLN A 29 14.37 4.55 13.61
N ALA A 30 15.43 4.77 12.83
CA ALA A 30 15.99 6.12 12.65
C ALA A 30 16.16 6.54 11.18
N LYS A 31 16.10 5.62 10.22
CA LYS A 31 16.28 5.97 8.79
C LYS A 31 14.97 6.46 8.18
N ALA A 32 15.08 7.52 7.40
CA ALA A 32 13.97 8.06 6.61
C ALA A 32 13.65 7.21 5.37
N CYS A 33 14.64 6.55 4.78
CA CYS A 33 14.44 5.70 3.61
C CYS A 33 14.85 4.26 3.95
N ILE A 34 13.91 3.33 3.82
CA ILE A 34 14.12 1.91 4.12
C ILE A 34 13.75 1.08 2.90
N ASN A 35 14.70 0.25 2.45
CA ASN A 35 14.51 -0.67 1.33
C ASN A 35 14.62 -2.12 1.81
N LEU A 36 13.48 -2.80 1.81
CA LEU A 36 13.31 -4.21 2.16
C LEU A 36 12.79 -5.02 0.96
N ARG A 37 13.05 -4.54 -0.26
CA ARG A 37 12.64 -5.22 -1.48
C ARG A 37 13.28 -6.61 -1.60
N GLY A 38 12.47 -7.60 -1.97
CA GLY A 38 12.96 -8.91 -2.38
C GLY A 38 13.62 -9.71 -1.26
N ARG A 39 13.24 -9.47 0.01
CA ARG A 39 13.86 -10.12 1.18
C ARG A 39 13.12 -11.34 1.69
N ALA A 40 12.14 -11.83 0.91
CA ALA A 40 11.30 -12.97 1.25
C ALA A 40 10.73 -12.83 2.68
N LEU A 41 10.28 -11.62 3.01
CA LEU A 41 9.64 -11.32 4.29
C LEU A 41 8.25 -11.93 4.30
N THR A 42 8.04 -12.89 5.20
CA THR A 42 6.72 -13.46 5.48
C THR A 42 5.90 -12.50 6.32
N ALA A 43 4.58 -12.73 6.46
CA ALA A 43 3.73 -11.95 7.36
C ALA A 43 4.25 -11.95 8.82
N ALA A 44 4.87 -13.04 9.26
CA ALA A 44 5.51 -13.14 10.58
C ALA A 44 6.80 -12.31 10.68
N ASP A 45 7.60 -12.24 9.62
CA ASP A 45 8.77 -11.35 9.59
C ASP A 45 8.33 -9.89 9.64
N LEU A 46 7.27 -9.55 8.90
CA LEU A 46 6.71 -8.21 8.86
C LEU A 46 6.17 -7.77 10.22
N SER A 47 5.47 -8.62 10.97
CA SER A 47 4.98 -8.24 12.30
C SER A 47 6.11 -7.82 13.25
N ILE A 48 7.28 -8.48 13.15
CA ILE A 48 8.48 -8.10 13.89
C ILE A 48 9.01 -6.76 13.38
N VAL A 49 9.16 -6.60 12.07
CA VAL A 49 9.61 -5.32 11.45
C VAL A 49 8.70 -4.16 11.84
N ALA A 50 7.39 -4.40 12.01
CA ALA A 50 6.39 -3.36 12.33
C ALA A 50 6.67 -2.73 13.67
N ALA A 51 7.01 -3.54 14.66
CA ALA A 51 7.29 -3.07 16.00
C ALA A 51 8.49 -2.10 16.05
N PHE A 52 9.41 -2.23 15.09
CA PHE A 52 10.54 -1.31 14.93
C PHE A 52 10.16 -0.09 14.09
N LEU A 53 9.48 -0.29 12.95
CA LEU A 53 9.04 0.81 12.08
C LEU A 53 8.04 1.74 12.78
N SER A 54 7.15 1.21 13.62
CA SER A 54 6.17 2.02 14.38
C SER A 54 6.82 2.95 15.41
N GLN A 55 8.10 2.78 15.70
CA GLN A 55 8.89 3.66 16.56
C GLN A 55 9.74 4.65 15.74
N ASN A 56 9.70 4.55 14.42
CA ASN A 56 10.40 5.46 13.52
C ASN A 56 9.53 6.67 13.22
N ASP A 57 9.92 7.82 13.74
CA ASP A 57 9.26 9.10 13.52
C ASP A 57 9.83 9.86 12.31
N GLN A 58 10.89 9.36 11.68
CA GLN A 58 11.55 9.96 10.51
C GLN A 58 11.23 9.23 9.19
N LEU A 59 10.47 8.12 9.21
CA LEU A 59 10.27 7.28 8.03
C LEU A 59 9.48 8.01 6.94
N GLU A 60 10.14 8.35 5.84
CA GLU A 60 9.56 9.03 4.68
C GLU A 60 9.31 8.07 3.51
N GLN A 61 10.15 7.06 3.34
CA GLN A 61 10.11 6.15 2.19
C GLN A 61 10.28 4.69 2.62
N LEU A 62 9.39 3.83 2.18
CA LEU A 62 9.42 2.40 2.48
C LEU A 62 9.20 1.56 1.22
N ASP A 63 10.19 0.74 0.87
CA ASP A 63 10.09 -0.26 -0.19
C ASP A 63 9.98 -1.66 0.40
N LEU A 64 8.81 -2.29 0.21
CA LEU A 64 8.50 -3.66 0.60
C LEU A 64 8.16 -4.53 -0.61
N ALA A 65 8.52 -4.11 -1.81
CA ALA A 65 8.17 -4.82 -3.03
C ALA A 65 8.82 -6.22 -3.11
N ALA A 66 8.20 -7.11 -3.88
CA ALA A 66 8.70 -8.44 -4.19
C ALA A 66 8.99 -9.33 -2.95
N ASN A 67 8.22 -9.17 -1.86
CA ASN A 67 8.32 -10.03 -0.68
C ASN A 67 7.29 -11.16 -0.67
N GLY A 68 6.16 -11.00 -1.38
CA GLY A 68 5.16 -12.06 -1.55
C GLY A 68 4.40 -12.42 -0.26
N PHE A 69 4.29 -11.48 0.69
CA PHE A 69 3.68 -11.71 2.00
C PHE A 69 2.16 -11.95 1.98
N GLY A 70 1.50 -11.75 0.83
CA GLY A 70 0.10 -12.11 0.63
C GLY A 70 -0.88 -11.18 1.35
N VAL A 71 -2.09 -11.69 1.60
CA VAL A 71 -3.19 -10.94 2.24
C VAL A 71 -2.83 -10.57 3.68
N ASP A 72 -2.19 -11.48 4.42
CA ASP A 72 -1.92 -11.32 5.85
C ASP A 72 -0.96 -10.16 6.16
N GLY A 73 -0.01 -9.87 5.26
CA GLY A 73 0.88 -8.72 5.46
C GLY A 73 0.22 -7.36 5.15
N ALA A 74 -1.03 -7.32 4.68
CA ALA A 74 -1.72 -6.05 4.46
C ALA A 74 -2.05 -5.32 5.77
N GLU A 75 -2.40 -6.05 6.83
CA GLU A 75 -2.64 -5.48 8.17
C GLU A 75 -1.37 -4.84 8.74
N PHE A 76 -0.22 -5.46 8.49
CA PHE A 76 1.07 -4.92 8.85
C PHE A 76 1.32 -3.57 8.17
N VAL A 77 1.12 -3.49 6.85
CA VAL A 77 1.35 -2.24 6.11
C VAL A 77 0.42 -1.14 6.63
N ALA A 78 -0.86 -1.45 6.89
CA ALA A 78 -1.79 -0.49 7.47
C ALA A 78 -1.37 -0.02 8.87
N THR A 79 -0.78 -0.91 9.68
CA THR A 79 -0.23 -0.57 11.00
C THR A 79 0.95 0.39 10.88
N VAL A 80 1.87 0.14 9.94
CA VAL A 80 3.01 1.02 9.67
C VAL A 80 2.53 2.39 9.19
N MET A 81 1.61 2.45 8.23
CA MET A 81 1.02 3.71 7.76
C MET A 81 0.36 4.50 8.89
N SER A 82 -0.36 3.83 9.78
CA SER A 82 -1.04 4.51 10.90
C SER A 82 -0.05 5.04 11.96
N SER A 83 1.13 4.44 12.06
CA SER A 83 2.14 4.82 13.06
C SER A 83 3.14 5.84 12.53
N CYS A 84 3.48 5.78 11.24
CA CYS A 84 4.50 6.59 10.59
C CYS A 84 3.86 7.75 9.81
N ALA A 85 3.40 8.78 10.51
CA ALA A 85 2.75 9.94 9.91
C ALA A 85 3.64 10.72 8.91
N THR A 86 4.96 10.55 8.98
CA THR A 86 5.95 11.14 8.07
C THR A 86 6.10 10.38 6.75
N LEU A 87 5.44 9.23 6.58
CA LEU A 87 5.56 8.42 5.38
C LEU A 87 4.95 9.14 4.16
N THR A 88 5.78 9.35 3.14
CA THR A 88 5.40 10.03 1.90
C THR A 88 5.40 9.11 0.69
N SER A 89 6.24 8.06 0.66
CA SER A 89 6.34 7.13 -0.47
C SER A 89 6.35 5.67 -0.01
N LEU A 90 5.50 4.84 -0.62
CA LEU A 90 5.32 3.43 -0.27
C LEU A 90 5.28 2.54 -1.51
N HIS A 91 6.19 1.57 -1.59
CA HIS A 91 6.26 0.58 -2.67
C HIS A 91 5.88 -0.82 -2.15
N LEU A 92 4.86 -1.41 -2.76
CA LEU A 92 4.29 -2.72 -2.42
C LEU A 92 4.17 -3.63 -3.65
N ASP A 93 4.91 -3.36 -4.72
CA ASP A 93 4.85 -4.10 -5.97
C ASP A 93 5.04 -5.61 -5.75
N ASN A 94 4.27 -6.45 -6.46
CA ASN A 94 4.47 -7.90 -6.48
C ASN A 94 4.47 -8.57 -5.08
N ASN A 95 3.48 -8.25 -4.24
CA ASN A 95 3.30 -8.86 -2.92
C ASN A 95 2.08 -9.79 -2.82
N ASN A 96 1.34 -9.99 -3.91
CA ASN A 96 0.18 -10.89 -3.97
C ASN A 96 -0.91 -10.52 -2.92
N LEU A 97 -1.14 -9.22 -2.71
CA LEU A 97 -2.06 -8.70 -1.69
C LEU A 97 -3.52 -9.15 -1.87
N ARG A 98 -3.97 -9.35 -3.12
CA ARG A 98 -5.33 -9.83 -3.43
C ARG A 98 -6.40 -9.04 -2.66
N GLY A 99 -7.24 -9.70 -1.87
CA GLY A 99 -8.29 -9.09 -1.06
C GLY A 99 -7.77 -8.15 0.04
N GLY A 100 -6.55 -8.35 0.55
CA GLY A 100 -5.94 -7.48 1.56
C GLY A 100 -5.68 -6.06 1.07
N SER A 101 -5.73 -5.84 -0.24
CA SER A 101 -5.62 -4.51 -0.83
C SER A 101 -6.74 -3.54 -0.42
N THR A 102 -7.90 -4.02 0.04
CA THR A 102 -8.94 -3.17 0.65
C THR A 102 -8.44 -2.51 1.93
N ILE A 103 -7.75 -3.27 2.79
CA ILE A 103 -7.16 -2.79 4.04
C ILE A 103 -6.15 -1.66 3.74
N ILE A 104 -5.34 -1.84 2.69
CA ILE A 104 -4.40 -0.81 2.25
C ILE A 104 -5.15 0.45 1.78
N SER A 105 -6.18 0.30 0.94
CA SER A 105 -6.95 1.46 0.47
C SER A 105 -7.61 2.24 1.61
N GLU A 106 -8.11 1.55 2.64
CA GLU A 106 -8.68 2.20 3.83
C GLU A 106 -7.61 2.93 4.65
N ALA A 107 -6.41 2.37 4.77
CA ALA A 107 -5.28 3.02 5.42
C ALA A 107 -4.84 4.27 4.65
N VAL A 108 -4.78 4.19 3.31
CA VAL A 108 -4.48 5.33 2.43
C VAL A 108 -5.51 6.44 2.59
N ALA A 109 -6.80 6.10 2.64
CA ALA A 109 -7.88 7.07 2.81
C ALA A 109 -7.76 7.91 4.10
N ARG A 110 -7.13 7.37 5.14
CA ARG A 110 -6.89 8.04 6.43
C ARG A 110 -5.53 8.70 6.55
N HIS A 111 -4.59 8.41 5.64
CA HIS A 111 -3.23 8.91 5.73
C HIS A 111 -3.15 10.35 5.21
N GLU A 112 -2.62 11.27 6.00
CA GLU A 112 -2.58 12.68 5.66
C GLU A 112 -1.30 13.09 4.91
N GLY A 113 -0.23 12.31 5.03
CA GLY A 113 1.09 12.63 4.46
C GLY A 113 1.49 11.87 3.19
N LEU A 114 0.72 10.88 2.75
CA LEU A 114 1.18 9.95 1.71
C LEU A 114 1.05 10.63 0.34
N ARG A 115 2.15 10.71 -0.40
CA ARG A 115 2.21 11.34 -1.72
C ARG A 115 2.30 10.32 -2.84
N GLU A 116 3.00 9.22 -2.61
CA GLU A 116 3.26 8.22 -3.64
C GLU A 116 2.93 6.81 -3.16
N LEU A 117 2.15 6.08 -3.96
CA LEU A 117 1.80 4.69 -3.70
C LEU A 117 1.98 3.84 -4.95
N HIS A 118 2.85 2.83 -4.84
CA HIS A 118 3.12 1.88 -5.92
C HIS A 118 2.67 0.48 -5.50
N MET A 119 1.68 -0.08 -6.19
CA MET A 119 1.17 -1.44 -5.92
C MET A 119 0.90 -2.27 -7.20
N PRO A 120 1.74 -2.24 -8.23
CA PRO A 120 1.51 -3.07 -9.39
C PRO A 120 1.71 -4.55 -9.11
N ALA A 121 1.08 -5.39 -9.95
CA ALA A 121 1.18 -6.85 -9.87
C ALA A 121 0.78 -7.43 -8.49
N ASN A 122 -0.29 -6.92 -7.88
CA ASN A 122 -0.79 -7.37 -6.58
C ASN A 122 -2.10 -8.19 -6.66
N VAL A 123 -2.58 -8.48 -7.86
CA VAL A 123 -3.82 -9.23 -8.10
C VAL A 123 -5.02 -8.54 -7.43
N ILE A 124 -5.04 -7.20 -7.45
CA ILE A 124 -6.12 -6.39 -6.87
C ILE A 124 -7.38 -6.58 -7.72
N GLY A 125 -8.46 -7.02 -7.10
CA GLY A 125 -9.75 -7.29 -7.77
C GLY A 125 -10.64 -6.05 -7.93
N PRO A 126 -11.80 -6.19 -8.61
CA PRO A 126 -12.75 -5.09 -8.83
C PRO A 126 -13.26 -4.45 -7.54
N ALA A 127 -13.50 -5.24 -6.48
CA ALA A 127 -13.99 -4.73 -5.20
C ALA A 127 -12.96 -3.78 -4.55
N ALA A 128 -11.68 -4.17 -4.54
CA ALA A 128 -10.63 -3.33 -4.01
C ALA A 128 -10.35 -2.11 -4.90
N ALA A 129 -10.54 -2.20 -6.22
CA ALA A 129 -10.45 -1.03 -7.10
C ALA A 129 -11.48 0.06 -6.73
N VAL A 130 -12.71 -0.32 -6.35
CA VAL A 130 -13.71 0.62 -5.83
C VAL A 130 -13.25 1.24 -4.52
N SER A 131 -12.66 0.46 -3.62
CA SER A 131 -12.11 0.99 -2.36
C SER A 131 -10.95 1.97 -2.60
N PHE A 132 -10.08 1.71 -3.57
CA PHE A 132 -9.05 2.68 -4.00
C PHE A 132 -9.63 3.94 -4.61
N ALA A 133 -10.72 3.84 -5.38
CA ALA A 133 -11.43 4.99 -5.92
C ALA A 133 -11.93 5.91 -4.79
N ALA A 134 -12.51 5.34 -3.73
CA ALA A 134 -12.89 6.08 -2.53
C ALA A 134 -11.67 6.67 -1.80
N ALA A 135 -10.59 5.90 -1.68
CA ALA A 135 -9.36 6.33 -1.01
C ALA A 135 -8.69 7.53 -1.69
N VAL A 136 -8.64 7.55 -3.02
CA VAL A 136 -8.10 8.67 -3.82
C VAL A 136 -8.92 9.94 -3.60
N THR A 137 -10.23 9.82 -3.43
CA THR A 137 -11.10 10.97 -3.14
C THR A 137 -10.88 11.51 -1.73
N ALA A 138 -10.55 10.64 -0.77
CA ALA A 138 -10.37 11.00 0.64
C ALA A 138 -8.95 11.52 0.95
N CYS A 139 -7.92 10.89 0.37
CA CYS A 139 -6.52 11.23 0.61
C CYS A 139 -6.10 12.44 -0.23
N LYS A 140 -6.08 13.62 0.40
CA LYS A 140 -5.79 14.91 -0.26
C LYS A 140 -4.31 15.16 -0.55
N SER A 141 -3.42 14.34 0.00
CA SER A 141 -1.97 14.46 -0.19
C SER A 141 -1.43 13.58 -1.31
N LEU A 142 -2.20 12.62 -1.81
CA LEU A 142 -1.75 11.69 -2.81
C LEU A 142 -1.52 12.40 -4.16
N GLU A 143 -0.30 12.30 -4.66
CA GLU A 143 0.19 12.94 -5.90
C GLU A 143 0.43 11.89 -7.00
N SER A 144 0.85 10.68 -6.64
CA SER A 144 1.12 9.57 -7.57
C SER A 144 0.54 8.26 -7.08
N LEU A 145 -0.21 7.59 -7.96
CA LEU A 145 -0.78 6.27 -7.70
C LEU A 145 -0.52 5.33 -8.89
N ASN A 146 0.22 4.25 -8.63
CA ASN A 146 0.46 3.20 -9.61
C ASN A 146 -0.19 1.89 -9.18
N LEU A 147 -1.28 1.53 -9.86
CA LEU A 147 -2.00 0.26 -9.65
C LEU A 147 -1.95 -0.64 -10.89
N SER A 148 -0.94 -0.47 -11.75
CA SER A 148 -0.82 -1.23 -13.00
C SER A 148 -0.71 -2.75 -12.82
N SER A 149 -1.03 -3.52 -13.85
CA SER A 149 -0.94 -4.99 -13.85
C SER A 149 -1.76 -5.65 -12.72
N ASN A 150 -2.96 -5.13 -12.47
CA ASN A 150 -3.91 -5.68 -11.48
C ASN A 150 -5.20 -6.19 -12.14
N ALA A 151 -6.03 -6.92 -11.40
CA ALA A 151 -7.24 -7.57 -11.94
C ALA A 151 -8.51 -6.72 -11.70
N PHE A 152 -8.47 -5.42 -12.04
CA PHE A 152 -9.58 -4.50 -11.77
C PHE A 152 -10.82 -4.86 -12.58
N GLY A 153 -10.60 -5.24 -13.85
CA GLY A 153 -11.67 -5.39 -14.83
C GLY A 153 -12.36 -4.06 -15.16
N TYR A 154 -13.34 -4.14 -16.06
CA TYR A 154 -14.08 -2.97 -16.53
C TYR A 154 -14.74 -2.18 -15.40
N LYS A 155 -15.47 -2.85 -14.50
CA LYS A 155 -16.19 -2.21 -13.38
C LYS A 155 -15.24 -1.46 -12.44
N GLY A 156 -14.08 -2.04 -12.13
CA GLY A 156 -13.06 -1.37 -11.30
C GLY A 156 -12.47 -0.15 -12.00
N GLY A 157 -12.24 -0.23 -13.32
CA GLY A 157 -11.79 0.90 -14.13
C GLY A 157 -12.77 2.07 -14.14
N VAL A 158 -14.06 1.79 -14.34
CA VAL A 158 -15.13 2.80 -14.31
C VAL A 158 -15.19 3.48 -12.94
N ALA A 159 -15.16 2.72 -11.85
CA ALA A 159 -15.21 3.29 -10.50
C ALA A 159 -14.04 4.26 -10.23
N VAL A 160 -12.82 3.90 -10.65
CA VAL A 160 -11.66 4.78 -10.51
C VAL A 160 -11.82 6.03 -11.38
N ALA A 161 -12.32 5.90 -12.61
CA ALA A 161 -12.55 7.05 -13.49
C ALA A 161 -13.60 8.02 -12.93
N GLU A 162 -14.72 7.51 -12.38
CA GLU A 162 -15.76 8.32 -11.75
C GLU A 162 -15.25 9.04 -10.49
N ALA A 163 -14.44 8.37 -9.67
CA ALA A 163 -13.84 8.99 -8.49
C ALA A 163 -12.88 10.12 -8.86
N LEU A 164 -12.08 9.97 -9.93
CA LEU A 164 -11.22 11.05 -10.42
C LEU A 164 -12.03 12.22 -10.97
N ALA A 165 -13.10 11.95 -11.74
CA ALA A 165 -13.98 13.00 -12.25
C ALA A 165 -14.59 13.82 -11.11
N THR A 166 -14.93 13.16 -10.00
CA THR A 166 -15.52 13.81 -8.81
C THR A 166 -14.48 14.55 -7.96
N SER A 167 -13.26 14.01 -7.86
CA SER A 167 -12.18 14.56 -7.02
C SER A 167 -11.24 15.52 -7.76
N ALA A 168 -11.42 15.75 -9.06
CA ALA A 168 -10.54 16.57 -9.89
C ALA A 168 -10.26 17.99 -9.35
N ALA A 169 -11.21 18.58 -8.59
CA ALA A 169 -11.05 19.91 -8.00
C ALA A 169 -10.32 19.90 -6.65
N SER A 170 -10.26 18.76 -5.94
CA SER A 170 -9.74 18.65 -4.58
C SER A 170 -8.53 17.72 -4.45
N SER A 171 -8.27 16.90 -5.47
CA SER A 171 -7.17 15.94 -5.50
C SER A 171 -5.87 16.61 -5.92
N LYS A 172 -4.78 16.25 -5.27
CA LYS A 172 -3.42 16.57 -5.71
C LYS A 172 -2.87 15.54 -6.69
N LEU A 173 -3.65 14.55 -7.09
CA LEU A 173 -3.18 13.46 -7.93
C LEU A 173 -2.78 13.98 -9.33
N GLN A 174 -1.50 13.87 -9.63
CA GLN A 174 -0.90 14.27 -10.91
C GLN A 174 -0.62 13.07 -11.80
N SER A 175 -0.37 11.90 -11.20
CA SER A 175 -0.02 10.68 -11.91
C SER A 175 -0.90 9.52 -11.47
N LEU A 176 -1.58 8.89 -12.43
CA LEU A 176 -2.32 7.65 -12.22
C LEU A 176 -1.98 6.64 -13.32
N SER A 177 -1.49 5.46 -12.91
CA SER A 177 -1.23 4.36 -13.82
C SER A 177 -2.17 3.18 -13.55
N LEU A 178 -3.02 2.89 -14.53
CA LEU A 178 -3.92 1.72 -14.58
C LEU A 178 -3.60 0.79 -15.76
N THR A 179 -2.37 0.86 -16.27
CA THR A 179 -1.91 0.05 -17.40
C THR A 179 -2.07 -1.44 -17.10
N ALA A 180 -2.54 -2.21 -18.08
CA ALA A 180 -2.76 -3.65 -17.93
C ALA A 180 -3.72 -4.05 -16.78
N CYS A 181 -4.69 -3.20 -16.44
CA CYS A 181 -5.71 -3.51 -15.42
C CYS A 181 -7.03 -4.10 -15.96
N ALA A 182 -7.08 -4.45 -17.25
CA ALA A 182 -8.28 -4.90 -17.96
C ALA A 182 -9.47 -3.90 -17.90
N VAL A 183 -9.17 -2.60 -17.78
CA VAL A 183 -10.17 -1.51 -17.65
C VAL A 183 -10.98 -1.25 -18.92
N GLY A 184 -10.52 -1.71 -20.09
CA GLY A 184 -11.17 -1.49 -21.39
C GLY A 184 -11.89 -2.70 -21.98
N MET A 185 -11.90 -3.86 -21.31
CA MET A 185 -12.63 -5.03 -21.79
C MET A 185 -14.06 -4.99 -21.25
N GLU A 186 -14.92 -4.19 -21.89
CA GLU A 186 -16.37 -4.32 -21.73
C GLU A 186 -16.72 -5.75 -22.14
N SER A 187 -17.28 -6.54 -21.22
CA SER A 187 -17.69 -7.91 -21.52
C SER A 187 -18.62 -7.87 -22.73
N ALA A 188 -18.32 -8.67 -23.76
CA ALA A 188 -19.00 -8.71 -25.06
C ALA A 188 -20.53 -9.04 -25.01
N GLY A 189 -21.15 -9.04 -23.83
CA GLY A 189 -22.58 -9.29 -23.60
C GLY A 189 -23.43 -8.04 -23.25
N GLU A 190 -22.83 -6.88 -22.95
CA GLU A 190 -23.58 -5.66 -22.59
C GLU A 190 -23.56 -4.63 -23.74
N ARG A 191 -24.02 -5.01 -24.94
CA ARG A 191 -24.44 -4.00 -25.91
C ARG A 191 -25.64 -3.26 -25.33
N ARG A 192 -25.42 -2.04 -24.83
CA ARG A 192 -26.49 -1.06 -24.55
C ARG A 192 -27.47 -1.08 -25.71
N ARG A 193 -28.70 -1.55 -25.47
CA ARG A 193 -29.79 -1.29 -26.41
C ARG A 193 -29.96 0.24 -26.47
N PRO A 194 -30.04 0.84 -27.66
CA PRO A 194 -30.33 2.26 -27.76
C PRO A 194 -31.70 2.50 -27.16
N LEU A 195 -31.77 3.38 -26.16
CA LEU A 195 -33.02 3.94 -25.67
C LEU A 195 -33.68 4.64 -26.86
N ARG A 196 -34.84 4.12 -27.27
CA ARG A 196 -35.78 4.82 -28.15
C ARG A 196 -36.52 5.88 -27.36
#